data_AF-A0A0B8QMC1-F1
#
_entry.id   AF-A0A0B8QMC1-F1
#
_cell.length_a   1.000
_cell.length_b   1.000
_cell.length_c   1.000
_cell.angle_alpha   90.00
_cell.angle_beta   90.00
_cell.angle_gamma   90.00
#
_symmetry.space_group_name_H-M   'P 1'
#
loop_
_entity.id
_entity.type
_entity.pdbx_description
1 polymer ?
#
loop_
_entity_poly.entity_id
_entity_poly.type
_entity_poly.pdbx_seq_one_letter_code
_entity_poly.pdbx_strand_id
1 'polypeptide(L)'
;MTILALLFFGRVITTLICFGSGAPGGIFAPMLALGTLFGYTFGVISQQYFPIPGVEPGMFAIAGMGALFAATVRAPITGILLVIEMTDNYDLILPLIITCLGAVMMAQVLGGKPIYSQLLHRTLKNSKLQQKDLPEDNKATE
;
A
#
# COMPACT_ATOMS: atom_id res chain seq x y z
N MET A 1 -12.78 16.70 9.78
CA MET A 1 -12.29 16.64 8.38
C MET A 1 -10.91 17.27 8.21
N THR A 2 -10.68 18.51 8.64
CA THR A 2 -9.40 19.21 8.46
C THR A 2 -8.20 18.45 9.03
N ILE A 3 -8.32 17.89 10.23
CA ILE A 3 -7.25 17.12 10.89
C ILE A 3 -6.94 15.83 10.10
N LEU A 4 -7.95 15.11 9.63
CA LEU A 4 -7.79 13.89 8.84
C LEU A 4 -7.05 14.16 7.53
N ALA A 5 -7.44 15.22 6.81
CA ALA A 5 -6.76 15.64 5.59
C ALA A 5 -5.29 15.99 5.86
N LEU A 6 -5.03 16.77 6.92
CA LEU A 6 -3.66 17.14 7.32
C LEU A 6 -2.82 15.89 7.64
N LEU A 7 -3.36 14.95 8.41
CA LEU A 7 -2.66 13.69 8.71
C LEU A 7 -2.42 12.85 7.46
N PHE A 8 -3.40 12.75 6.56
CA PHE A 8 -3.26 11.99 5.32
C PHE A 8 -2.14 12.56 4.45
N PHE A 9 -2.22 13.85 4.08
CA PHE A 9 -1.22 14.48 3.23
C PHE A 9 0.15 14.55 3.90
N GLY A 10 0.20 14.86 5.19
CA GLY A 10 1.43 14.86 5.97
C GLY A 10 2.10 13.48 5.94
N ARG A 11 1.34 12.40 6.17
CA ARG A 11 1.88 11.03 6.10
C ARG A 11 2.31 10.62 4.71
N VAL A 12 1.59 11.01 3.65
CA VAL A 12 2.01 10.74 2.27
C VAL A 12 3.39 11.36 2.01
N ILE A 13 3.55 12.64 2.32
CA ILE A 13 4.80 13.37 2.11
C ILE A 13 5.94 12.74 2.93
N THR A 14 5.72 12.52 4.23
CA THR A 14 6.75 11.93 5.10
C THR A 14 7.11 10.52 4.67
N THR A 15 6.15 9.69 4.24
CA THR A 15 6.42 8.33 3.76
C THR A 15 7.28 8.34 2.49
N LEU A 16 6.99 9.24 1.55
CA LEU A 16 7.76 9.40 0.33
C LEU A 16 9.19 9.88 0.60
N ILE A 17 9.36 10.84 1.52
CA ILE A 17 10.69 11.34 1.90
C ILE A 17 11.49 10.25 2.62
N CYS A 18 10.91 9.61 3.64
CA CYS A 18 11.59 8.58 4.42
C CYS A 18 11.96 7.38 3.56
N PHE A 19 11.03 6.84 2.76
CA PHE A 19 11.31 5.68 1.91
C PHE A 19 12.20 6.04 0.72
N GLY A 20 12.00 7.22 0.12
CA GLY A 20 12.82 7.71 -0.98
C GLY A 20 14.27 8.01 -0.59
N SER A 21 14.54 8.30 0.69
CA SER A 21 15.90 8.55 1.20
C SER A 21 16.81 7.32 1.21
N GLY A 22 16.24 6.11 1.10
CA GLY A 22 17.00 4.86 1.20
C GLY A 22 17.35 4.45 2.63
N ALA A 23 16.80 5.12 3.65
CA ALA A 23 16.92 4.68 5.03
C ALA A 23 16.38 3.24 5.21
N PRO A 24 17.01 2.41 6.07
CA PRO A 24 16.57 1.04 6.28
C PRO A 24 15.17 1.04 6.92
N GLY A 25 14.16 0.60 6.17
CA GLY A 25 12.78 0.56 6.63
C GLY A 25 11.81 0.01 5.58
N GLY A 26 10.64 -0.43 6.03
CA GLY A 26 9.58 -0.96 5.18
C GLY A 26 8.45 0.06 4.93
N ILE A 27 7.84 0.01 3.74
CA ILE A 27 6.63 0.79 3.38
C ILE A 27 5.33 0.18 3.92
N PHE A 28 5.41 -0.99 4.54
CA PHE A 28 4.26 -1.80 4.92
C PHE A 28 3.30 -1.07 5.88
N ALA A 29 3.74 -0.74 7.09
CA ALA A 29 2.91 -0.08 8.09
C ALA A 29 2.43 1.34 7.66
N PRO A 30 3.26 2.16 7.00
CA PRO A 30 2.78 3.43 6.43
C PRO A 30 1.61 3.27 5.45
N MET A 31 1.63 2.26 4.58
CA MET A 31 0.52 1.98 3.66
C MET A 31 -0.75 1.61 4.41
N LEU A 32 -0.67 0.78 5.45
CA LEU A 32 -1.85 0.44 6.25
C LEU A 32 -2.47 1.70 6.87
N ALA A 33 -1.65 2.54 7.51
CA ALA A 33 -2.11 3.78 8.13
C ALA A 33 -2.75 4.75 7.12
N LEU A 34 -2.17 4.90 5.94
CA LEU A 34 -2.74 5.72 4.86
C LEU A 34 -4.07 5.15 4.36
N GLY A 35 -4.16 3.83 4.20
CA GLY A 35 -5.40 3.14 3.83
C GLY A 35 -6.50 3.34 4.87
N THR A 36 -6.18 3.23 6.16
CA THR A 36 -7.10 3.47 7.27
C THR A 36 -7.62 4.90 7.27
N LEU A 37 -6.74 5.90 7.11
CA LEU A 37 -7.14 7.31 7.07
C LEU A 37 -8.06 7.60 5.88
N PHE A 38 -7.74 7.06 4.71
CA PHE A 38 -8.56 7.22 3.51
C PHE A 38 -9.93 6.54 3.68
N GLY A 39 -9.94 5.29 4.15
CA GLY A 39 -11.16 4.52 4.40
C GLY A 39 -12.07 5.18 5.44
N TYR A 40 -11.51 5.66 6.55
CA TYR A 40 -12.28 6.38 7.57
C TYR A 40 -12.89 7.67 7.00
N THR A 41 -12.10 8.43 6.24
CA THR A 41 -12.59 9.67 5.60
C THR A 41 -13.74 9.36 4.64
N PHE A 42 -13.60 8.31 3.82
CA PHE A 42 -14.67 7.82 2.98
C PHE A 42 -15.91 7.40 3.78
N GLY A 43 -15.73 6.71 4.91
CA GLY A 43 -16.81 6.28 5.78
C GLY A 43 -17.61 7.45 6.38
N VAL A 44 -16.93 8.51 6.84
CA VAL A 44 -17.64 9.68 7.36
C VAL A 44 -18.39 10.42 6.26
N ILE A 45 -17.82 10.53 5.05
CA ILE A 45 -18.51 11.10 3.89
C ILE A 45 -19.73 10.24 3.55
N SER A 46 -19.57 8.93 3.47
CA SER A 46 -20.64 7.97 3.18
C SER A 46 -21.79 8.10 4.18
N GLN A 47 -21.49 8.22 5.47
CA GLN A 47 -22.50 8.39 6.52
C GLN A 47 -23.32 9.69 6.37
N GLN A 48 -22.73 10.76 5.81
CA GLN A 48 -23.43 12.02 5.58
C GLN A 48 -24.40 11.95 4.40
N TYR A 49 -24.05 11.21 3.33
CA TYR A 49 -24.87 11.12 2.12
C TYR A 49 -25.83 9.91 2.12
N PHE A 50 -25.43 8.81 2.75
CA PHE A 50 -26.14 7.53 2.79
C PHE A 50 -26.07 6.96 4.22
N PRO A 51 -26.88 7.50 5.16
CA PRO A 51 -26.92 6.99 6.52
C PRO A 51 -27.58 5.60 6.54
N ILE A 52 -26.77 4.56 6.74
CA ILE A 52 -27.23 3.18 6.90
C ILE A 52 -27.10 2.80 8.38
N PRO A 53 -28.18 2.38 9.06
CA PRO A 53 -28.12 1.93 10.45
C PRO A 53 -27.13 0.78 10.62
N GLY A 54 -26.28 0.86 11.65
CA GLY A 54 -25.28 -0.17 11.96
C GLY A 54 -23.99 -0.09 11.14
N VAL A 55 -23.89 0.83 10.17
CA VAL A 55 -22.66 1.06 9.42
C VAL A 55 -21.90 2.24 10.01
N GLU A 56 -20.74 1.97 10.60
CA GLU A 56 -19.88 2.99 11.20
C GLU A 56 -18.67 3.32 10.31
N PRO A 57 -18.15 4.57 10.35
CA PRO A 57 -16.94 4.95 9.61
C PRO A 57 -15.72 4.06 9.87
N GLY A 58 -15.64 3.45 11.06
CA GLY A 58 -14.58 2.48 11.42
C GLY A 58 -14.55 1.25 10.52
N MET A 59 -15.71 0.78 10.04
CA MET A 59 -15.80 -0.37 9.14
C MET A 59 -15.11 -0.08 7.78
N PHE A 60 -15.29 1.13 7.26
CA PHE A 60 -14.60 1.58 6.05
C PHE A 60 -13.10 1.81 6.27
N ALA A 61 -12.70 2.20 7.48
CA ALA A 61 -11.28 2.33 7.85
C ALA A 61 -10.55 0.98 7.77
N ILE A 62 -11.18 -0.09 8.28
CA ILE A 62 -10.66 -1.47 8.20
C ILE A 62 -10.62 -1.93 6.73
N ALA A 63 -11.67 -1.68 5.96
CA ALA A 63 -11.70 -1.97 4.52
C ALA A 63 -10.57 -1.26 3.73
N GLY A 64 -10.37 0.04 4.00
CA GLY A 64 -9.34 0.85 3.34
C GLY A 64 -7.92 0.45 3.73
N MET A 65 -7.71 0.01 4.97
CA MET A 65 -6.41 -0.46 5.49
C MET A 65 -5.82 -1.57 4.62
N GLY A 66 -6.61 -2.59 4.31
CA GLY A 66 -6.20 -3.70 3.46
C GLY A 66 -6.12 -3.32 1.98
N ALA A 67 -7.02 -2.45 1.52
CA ALA A 67 -7.16 -2.10 0.11
C ALA A 67 -5.90 -1.41 -0.46
N LEU A 68 -5.32 -0.44 0.26
CA LEU A 68 -4.13 0.26 -0.22
C LEU A 68 -2.92 -0.68 -0.30
N PHE A 69 -2.75 -1.56 0.68
CA PHE A 69 -1.72 -2.60 0.66
C PHE A 69 -1.94 -3.56 -0.52
N ALA A 70 -3.15 -4.10 -0.67
CA ALA A 70 -3.49 -5.05 -1.71
C ALA A 70 -3.25 -4.47 -3.12
N ALA A 71 -3.67 -3.23 -3.38
CA ALA A 71 -3.49 -2.56 -4.66
C ALA A 71 -2.01 -2.32 -5.00
N THR A 72 -1.21 -1.92 -4.00
CA THR A 72 0.20 -1.53 -4.20
C THR A 72 1.12 -2.75 -4.31
N VAL A 73 0.93 -3.73 -3.43
CA VAL A 73 1.77 -4.94 -3.35
C VAL A 73 1.29 -6.03 -4.31
N ARG A 74 0.04 -5.98 -4.77
CA ARG A 74 -0.60 -7.03 -5.58
C ARG A 74 -0.71 -8.38 -4.85
N ALA A 75 -0.93 -8.32 -3.53
CA ALA A 75 -1.13 -9.49 -2.67
C ALA A 75 -2.43 -9.36 -1.85
N PRO A 76 -3.62 -9.53 -2.48
CA PRO A 76 -4.89 -9.28 -1.81
C PRO A 76 -5.16 -10.23 -0.65
N ILE A 77 -4.88 -11.53 -0.78
CA ILE A 77 -5.11 -12.52 0.27
C ILE A 77 -4.27 -12.21 1.51
N THR A 78 -2.98 -11.89 1.32
CA THR A 78 -2.09 -11.48 2.40
C THR A 78 -2.59 -10.22 3.11
N GLY A 79 -3.06 -9.23 2.35
CA GLY A 79 -3.61 -7.99 2.92
C GLY A 79 -4.88 -8.23 3.73
N ILE A 80 -5.75 -9.11 3.23
CA ILE A 80 -7.01 -9.50 3.88
C ILE A 80 -6.73 -10.18 5.22
N LEU A 81 -5.92 -11.23 5.20
CA LEU A 81 -5.60 -12.01 6.41
C LEU A 81 -4.91 -11.13 7.45
N LEU A 82 -3.98 -10.29 7.02
CA LEU A 82 -3.25 -9.43 7.93
C LEU A 82 -4.14 -8.42 8.65
N VAL A 83 -5.07 -7.78 7.94
CA VAL A 83 -5.99 -6.83 8.56
C VAL A 83 -6.93 -7.57 9.53
N ILE A 84 -7.40 -8.75 9.16
CA ILE A 84 -8.23 -9.58 10.05
C ILE A 84 -7.46 -9.94 11.32
N GLU A 85 -6.24 -10.45 11.21
CA GLU A 85 -5.42 -10.81 12.37
C GLU A 85 -5.09 -9.61 13.28
N MET A 86 -4.84 -8.44 12.70
CA MET A 86 -4.52 -7.23 13.46
C MET A 86 -5.74 -6.58 14.13
N THR A 87 -6.94 -6.78 13.58
CA THR A 87 -8.18 -6.13 14.06
C THR A 87 -9.11 -7.08 14.81
N ASP A 88 -8.89 -8.39 14.69
CA ASP A 88 -9.72 -9.47 15.24
C ASP A 88 -11.21 -9.35 14.87
N ASN A 89 -11.51 -8.76 13.70
CA ASN A 89 -12.86 -8.48 13.25
C ASN A 89 -13.21 -9.27 11.98
N TYR A 90 -13.69 -10.49 12.18
CA TYR A 90 -14.05 -11.42 11.09
C TYR A 90 -15.37 -11.04 10.40
N ASP A 91 -16.26 -10.30 11.06
CA ASP A 91 -17.54 -9.90 10.49
C ASP A 91 -17.38 -9.01 9.26
N LEU A 92 -16.25 -8.31 9.17
CA LEU A 92 -15.91 -7.43 8.05
C LEU A 92 -15.17 -8.12 6.90
N ILE A 93 -15.01 -9.45 6.92
CA ILE A 93 -14.28 -10.19 5.88
C ILE A 93 -14.84 -9.97 4.47
N LEU A 94 -16.17 -9.96 4.31
CA LEU A 94 -16.83 -9.77 3.02
C LEU A 94 -16.57 -8.36 2.44
N PRO A 95 -16.85 -7.26 3.18
CA PRO A 95 -16.46 -5.92 2.75
C PRO A 95 -14.96 -5.81 2.42
N LEU A 96 -14.10 -6.41 3.25
CA LEU A 96 -12.65 -6.35 3.06
C LEU A 96 -12.23 -7.02 1.73
N ILE A 97 -12.76 -8.21 1.43
CA ILE A 97 -12.50 -8.92 0.16
C ILE A 97 -12.92 -8.06 -1.03
N ILE A 98 -14.15 -7.52 -1.02
CA ILE A 98 -14.68 -6.70 -2.12
C ILE A 98 -13.79 -5.48 -2.35
N THR A 99 -13.40 -4.80 -1.27
CA THR A 99 -12.61 -3.57 -1.35
C THR A 99 -11.19 -3.85 -1.84
N CYS A 100 -10.54 -4.90 -1.32
CA CYS A 100 -9.19 -5.32 -1.73
C CYS A 100 -9.14 -5.78 -3.19
N LEU A 101 -10.09 -6.61 -3.62
CA LEU A 101 -10.15 -7.08 -5.01
C LEU A 101 -10.48 -5.93 -5.96
N GLY A 102 -11.44 -5.06 -5.61
CA GLY A 102 -11.75 -3.86 -6.38
C GLY A 102 -10.53 -2.96 -6.55
N ALA A 103 -9.79 -2.70 -5.46
CA ALA A 103 -8.58 -1.89 -5.51
C ALA A 103 -7.48 -2.53 -6.38
N VAL A 104 -7.30 -3.85 -6.30
CA VAL A 104 -6.37 -4.59 -7.16
C VAL A 104 -6.78 -4.47 -8.63
N MET A 105 -8.05 -4.73 -8.96
CA MET A 105 -8.54 -4.64 -10.33
C MET A 105 -8.35 -3.23 -10.90
N MET A 106 -8.71 -2.19 -10.14
CA MET A 106 -8.51 -0.81 -10.58
C MET A 106 -7.02 -0.49 -10.80
N ALA A 107 -6.16 -0.92 -9.90
CA ALA A 107 -4.72 -0.77 -10.08
C ALA A 107 -4.17 -1.57 -11.27
N GLN A 108 -4.82 -2.65 -11.73
CA GLN A 108 -4.44 -3.36 -12.96
C GLN A 108 -4.91 -2.62 -14.21
N VAL A 109 -6.16 -2.15 -14.21
CA VAL A 109 -6.75 -1.38 -15.32
C VAL A 109 -5.94 -0.10 -15.59
N LEU A 110 -5.46 0.56 -14.53
CA LEU A 110 -4.62 1.75 -14.64
C LEU A 110 -3.15 1.44 -15.01
N GLY A 111 -2.79 0.19 -15.27
CA GLY A 111 -1.44 -0.22 -15.67
C GLY A 111 -0.41 -0.24 -14.52
N GLY A 112 -0.86 -0.23 -13.26
CA GLY A 112 0.00 -0.29 -12.09
C GLY A 112 0.74 -1.62 -11.98
N LYS A 113 2.02 -1.57 -11.58
CA LYS A 113 2.87 -2.75 -11.39
C LYS A 113 3.12 -3.00 -9.90
N PRO A 114 3.26 -4.26 -9.45
CA PRO A 114 3.54 -4.57 -8.04
C PRO A 114 4.82 -3.88 -7.56
N ILE A 115 4.73 -3.16 -6.44
CA ILE A 115 5.83 -2.31 -5.97
C ILE A 115 7.12 -3.10 -5.70
N TYR A 116 7.04 -4.26 -5.07
CA TYR A 116 8.23 -5.05 -4.76
C TYR A 116 8.90 -5.62 -6.01
N SER A 117 8.12 -6.00 -7.03
CA SER A 117 8.68 -6.39 -8.32
C SER A 117 9.39 -5.22 -9.00
N GLN A 118 8.82 -4.01 -8.94
CA GLN A 118 9.46 -2.81 -9.47
C GLN A 118 10.77 -2.48 -8.74
N LEU A 119 10.77 -2.56 -7.41
CA LEU A 119 11.98 -2.34 -6.61
C LEU A 119 13.06 -3.37 -6.95
N LEU A 120 12.70 -4.66 -7.05
CA LEU A 120 13.61 -5.73 -7.45
C LEU A 120 14.22 -5.48 -8.83
N HIS A 121 13.41 -5.14 -9.83
CA HIS A 121 13.90 -4.83 -11.18
C HIS A 121 14.86 -3.63 -11.18
N ARG A 122 14.59 -2.60 -10.38
CA ARG A 122 15.49 -1.43 -10.25
C ARG A 122 16.83 -1.83 -9.62
N THR A 123 16.80 -2.64 -8.56
CA THR A 123 18.02 -3.14 -7.91
C THR A 123 18.86 -3.97 -8.89
N LEU A 124 18.26 -4.94 -9.58
CA LEU A 124 18.96 -5.78 -10.56
C LEU A 124 19.53 -4.96 -11.72
N LYS A 125 18.82 -3.94 -12.20
CA LYS A 125 19.32 -3.03 -13.24
C LYS A 125 20.55 -2.26 -12.77
N ASN A 126 20.50 -1.71 -11.56
CA ASN A 126 21.60 -0.93 -11.00
C ASN A 126 22.85 -1.80 -10.75
N SER A 127 22.66 -3.05 -10.28
CA SER A 127 23.78 -3.98 -10.09
C SER A 127 24.46 -4.37 -11.42
N LYS A 128 23.71 -4.57 -12.50
CA LYS A 128 24.28 -4.85 -13.84
C LYS A 128 25.09 -3.67 -14.39
N LEU A 129 24.64 -2.44 -14.15
CA LEU A 129 25.38 -1.24 -14.54
C LEU A 129 26.71 -1.17 -13.79
N GLN A 130 26.70 -1.37 -12.46
CA GLN A 130 27.91 -1.41 -11.64
C GLN A 130 28.91 -2.49 -12.10
N GLN A 131 28.44 -3.66 -12.54
CA GLN A 131 29.31 -4.73 -13.04
C GLN A 131 29.95 -4.38 -14.39
N LYS A 132 29.26 -3.62 -15.25
CA LYS A 132 29.78 -3.20 -16.55
C LYS A 132 30.86 -2.11 -16.43
N ASP A 133 30.80 -1.32 -15.36
CA ASP A 133 31.75 -0.24 -15.08
C ASP A 133 33.03 -0.73 -14.36
N LEU A 134 33.14 -2.04 -14.05
CA LEU A 134 34.38 -2.64 -13.55
C LEU A 134 35.40 -2.75 -14.70
N PRO A 135 36.67 -2.34 -14.49
CA PRO A 135 37.71 -2.47 -15.51
C PRO A 135 37.90 -3.93 -15.91
N GLU A 136 38.00 -4.21 -17.23
CA GLU A 136 38.30 -5.53 -17.79
C GLU A 136 39.76 -5.98 -17.55
N ASP A 137 40.32 -5.75 -16.36
CA ASP A 137 41.73 -6.04 -16.07
C ASP A 137 41.99 -7.49 -15.64
N ASN A 138 41.21 -8.47 -16.14
CA ASN A 138 41.55 -9.87 -15.89
C ASN A 138 41.04 -10.86 -16.94
N LYS A 139 40.94 -10.45 -18.20
CA LYS A 139 40.62 -11.36 -19.33
C LYS A 139 41.82 -11.69 -20.23
N ALA A 140 43.04 -11.26 -19.88
CA ALA A 140 44.23 -11.43 -20.74
C ALA A 140 45.39 -12.22 -20.12
N THR A 141 45.19 -12.90 -18.99
CA THR A 141 46.19 -13.77 -18.37
C THR A 141 45.57 -15.04 -17.82
N GLU A 142 45.08 -15.90 -18.71
CA GLU A 142 45.13 -17.37 -18.61
C GLU A 142 45.19 -17.97 -20.02
#